data_AF-K2NZG9-F1
#
_entry.id   AF-K2NZG9-F1
#
_cell.length_a   1.000
_cell.length_b   1.000
_cell.length_c   1.000
_cell.angle_alpha   90.00
_cell.angle_beta   90.00
_cell.angle_gamma   90.00
#
_symmetry.space_group_name_H-M   'P 1'
#
loop_
_entity.id
_entity.type
_entity.pdbx_description
1 polymer ?
#
loop_
_entity_poly.entity_id
_entity_poly.type
_entity_poly.pdbx_seq_one_letter_code
_entity_poly.pdbx_strand_id
1 'polypeptide(L)'
;MTEQQPDKHGVDADEELREIDGLEPSAEALIEALGSMLGGSGGWGDIESDGAAMLKQRAEQSKRAQQQANQFRDCFSTTAGRATLEYMLDETLRAEPFPLDAMLSREQIEPLLLMHYAQCQFVRAILSAMAQATPVPADRGQDA
;
A
#
# COMPACT_ATOMS: atom_id res chain seq x y z
N MET A 1 -29.07 14.72 23.59
CA MET A 1 -28.16 13.84 24.35
C MET A 1 -28.07 12.56 23.56
N THR A 2 -27.06 12.45 22.70
CA THR A 2 -26.77 11.24 21.93
C THR A 2 -25.58 10.58 22.61
N GLU A 3 -25.85 9.47 23.29
CA GLU A 3 -24.82 8.61 23.90
C GLU A 3 -23.97 8.01 22.77
N GLN A 4 -22.71 8.44 22.68
CA GLN A 4 -21.69 7.80 21.84
C GLN A 4 -21.37 6.43 22.44
N GLN A 5 -21.47 5.38 21.63
CA GLN A 5 -20.98 4.06 22.03
C GLN A 5 -19.44 4.07 21.99
N PRO A 6 -18.77 3.55 23.02
CA PRO A 6 -17.31 3.44 23.03
C PRO A 6 -16.86 2.43 21.97
N ASP A 7 -15.83 2.80 21.19
CA ASP A 7 -15.12 1.85 20.35
C ASP A 7 -14.48 0.75 21.22
N LYS A 8 -14.33 -0.44 20.66
CA LYS A 8 -13.85 -1.70 21.26
C LYS A 8 -12.49 -1.60 21.98
N HIS A 9 -11.81 -0.47 21.86
CA HIS A 9 -10.52 -0.19 22.50
C HIS A 9 -10.57 0.84 23.63
N GLY A 10 -11.75 1.39 23.99
CA GLY A 10 -11.94 2.14 25.23
C GLY A 10 -11.17 3.47 25.32
N VAL A 11 -10.68 4.00 24.19
CA VAL A 11 -10.03 5.31 24.13
C VAL A 11 -11.05 6.31 23.62
N ASP A 12 -11.24 7.39 24.37
CA ASP A 12 -12.13 8.48 24.01
C ASP A 12 -11.46 9.32 22.91
N ALA A 13 -12.18 9.64 21.83
CA ALA A 13 -11.61 10.31 20.65
C ALA A 13 -11.02 11.71 20.97
N ASP A 14 -11.46 12.31 22.07
CA ASP A 14 -10.94 13.59 22.57
C ASP A 14 -9.59 13.46 23.30
N GLU A 15 -9.18 12.25 23.69
CA GLU A 15 -7.89 11.99 24.36
C GLU A 15 -6.75 11.87 23.34
N GLU A 16 -6.98 11.25 22.17
CA GLU A 16 -5.98 11.19 21.09
C GLU A 16 -5.63 12.57 20.52
N LEU A 17 -6.57 13.52 20.52
CA LEU A 17 -6.33 14.89 20.04
C LEU A 17 -5.52 15.75 21.01
N ARG A 18 -5.49 15.42 22.31
CA ARG A 18 -4.66 16.14 23.29
C ARG A 18 -3.22 15.65 23.34
N GLU A 19 -2.95 14.39 23.02
CA GLU A 19 -1.57 13.86 23.03
C GLU A 19 -0.73 14.43 21.87
N ILE A 20 -1.36 14.83 20.76
CA ILE A 20 -0.65 15.33 19.58
C ILE A 20 -0.17 16.79 19.75
N ASP A 21 -0.87 17.61 20.56
CA ASP A 21 -0.56 19.04 20.73
C ASP A 21 0.56 19.31 21.76
N GLY A 22 1.07 18.26 22.44
CA GLY A 22 2.13 18.35 23.45
C GLY A 22 3.52 17.90 22.99
N LEU A 23 3.66 17.42 21.76
CA LEU A 23 4.92 16.92 21.20
C LEU A 23 5.48 17.94 20.20
N GLU A 24 5.94 19.09 20.69
CA GLU A 24 6.96 19.86 19.97
C GLU A 24 8.33 19.24 20.30
N PRO A 25 8.93 18.42 19.42
CA PRO A 25 10.29 17.96 19.65
C PRO A 25 11.22 19.17 19.61
N SER A 26 11.76 19.57 20.77
CA SER A 26 12.73 20.66 20.83
C SER A 26 13.98 20.28 20.02
N ALA A 27 14.56 21.27 19.33
CA ALA A 27 15.79 21.05 18.55
C ALA A 27 16.93 20.51 19.42
N GLU A 28 16.92 20.81 20.72
CA GLU A 28 17.87 20.31 21.70
C GLU A 28 17.71 18.80 21.95
N ALA A 29 16.48 18.29 22.03
CA ALA A 29 16.21 16.86 22.16
C ALA A 29 16.62 16.09 20.88
N LEU A 30 16.47 16.71 19.70
CA LEU A 30 16.96 16.15 18.44
C LEU A 30 18.49 16.12 18.36
N ILE A 31 19.18 17.15 18.86
CA ILE A 31 20.64 17.22 18.89
C ILE A 31 21.22 16.24 19.92
N GLU A 32 20.56 16.05 21.06
CA GLU A 32 20.96 15.06 22.07
C GLU A 32 20.71 13.61 21.60
N ALA A 33 19.60 13.37 20.88
CA ALA A 33 19.35 12.10 20.19
C ALA A 33 20.36 11.83 19.07
N LEU A 34 20.73 12.84 18.27
CA LEU A 34 21.79 12.71 17.27
C LEU A 34 23.16 12.48 17.94
N GLY A 35 23.44 13.16 19.03
CA GLY A 35 24.69 13.06 19.78
C GLY A 35 24.87 11.69 20.44
N SER A 36 23.79 11.08 20.93
CA SER A 36 23.82 9.71 21.45
C SER A 36 23.91 8.65 20.34
N MET A 37 23.34 8.90 19.15
CA MET A 37 23.54 8.06 17.96
C MET A 37 24.97 8.12 17.42
N LEU A 38 25.62 9.29 17.44
CA LEU A 38 26.99 9.50 16.96
C LEU A 38 28.07 9.14 18.00
N GLY A 39 27.75 9.26 19.29
CA GLY A 39 28.65 8.95 20.41
C GLY A 39 28.53 7.52 20.95
N GLY A 40 27.48 6.79 20.55
CA GLY A 40 27.35 5.36 20.82
C GLY A 40 28.43 4.57 20.09
N SER A 41 29.04 3.61 20.78
CA SER A 41 30.19 2.80 20.36
C SER A 41 29.91 1.83 19.20
N GLY A 42 29.12 2.22 18.19
CA GLY A 42 28.90 1.46 16.97
C GLY A 42 29.96 1.81 15.93
N GLY A 43 31.05 1.02 15.91
CA GLY A 43 32.13 1.22 14.95
C GLY A 43 31.66 1.03 13.51
N TRP A 44 32.48 1.43 12.53
CA TRP A 44 32.22 1.22 11.09
C TRP A 44 31.88 -0.22 10.68
N GLY A 45 32.18 -1.21 11.52
CA GLY A 45 31.76 -2.61 11.35
C GLY A 45 30.27 -2.87 11.61
N ASP A 46 29.61 -2.07 12.47
CA ASP A 46 28.15 -2.15 12.66
C ASP A 46 27.43 -1.63 11.41
N ILE A 47 27.93 -0.56 10.78
CA ILE A 47 27.42 -0.04 9.51
C ILE A 47 27.51 -1.09 8.38
N GLU A 48 28.59 -1.88 8.34
CA GLU A 48 28.79 -2.92 7.32
C GLU A 48 27.86 -4.12 7.56
N SER A 49 27.61 -4.48 8.82
CA SER A 49 26.66 -5.54 9.20
C SER A 49 25.19 -5.14 9.03
N ASP A 50 24.85 -3.88 9.33
CA ASP A 50 23.53 -3.28 9.10
C ASP A 50 23.23 -3.19 7.59
N GLY A 51 24.24 -2.87 6.78
CA GLY A 51 24.13 -2.90 5.32
C GLY A 51 23.82 -4.30 4.78
N ALA A 52 24.48 -5.34 5.29
CA ALA A 52 24.22 -6.72 4.92
C ALA A 52 22.82 -7.20 5.39
N ALA A 53 22.40 -6.79 6.59
CA ALA A 53 21.07 -7.07 7.12
C ALA A 53 19.97 -6.40 6.28
N MET A 54 20.14 -5.13 5.90
CA MET A 54 19.22 -4.42 5.01
C MET A 54 19.16 -5.04 3.60
N LEU A 55 20.30 -5.45 3.05
CA LEU A 55 20.35 -6.14 1.75
C LEU A 55 19.59 -7.48 1.80
N LYS A 56 19.78 -8.26 2.87
CA LYS A 56 19.05 -9.51 3.09
C LYS A 56 17.55 -9.26 3.24
N GLN A 57 17.15 -8.23 4.00
CA GLN A 57 15.75 -7.84 4.15
C GLN A 57 15.13 -7.44 2.81
N ARG A 58 15.81 -6.64 1.99
CA ARG A 58 15.36 -6.30 0.63
C ARG A 58 15.23 -7.53 -0.26
N ALA A 59 16.18 -8.45 -0.20
CA ALA A 59 16.12 -9.70 -0.98
C ALA A 59 14.93 -10.58 -0.56
N GLU A 60 14.66 -10.69 0.74
CA GLU A 60 13.51 -11.44 1.26
C GLU A 60 12.17 -10.77 0.90
N GLN A 61 12.09 -9.44 1.00
CA GLN A 61 10.92 -8.67 0.57
C GLN A 61 10.67 -8.83 -0.93
N SER A 62 11.71 -8.73 -1.75
CA SER A 62 11.63 -8.94 -3.20
C SER A 62 11.15 -10.35 -3.52
N LYS A 63 11.70 -11.38 -2.85
CA LYS A 63 11.25 -12.78 -3.02
C LYS A 63 9.79 -12.97 -2.64
N ARG A 64 9.32 -12.38 -1.54
CA ARG A 64 7.90 -12.43 -1.13
C ARG A 64 6.99 -11.71 -2.12
N ALA A 65 7.39 -10.52 -2.57
CA ALA A 65 6.67 -9.77 -3.60
C ALA A 65 6.56 -10.59 -4.90
N GLN A 66 7.64 -11.24 -5.32
CA GLN A 66 7.67 -12.13 -6.49
C GLN A 66 6.72 -13.33 -6.32
N GLN A 67 6.68 -13.93 -5.13
CA GLN A 67 5.76 -15.04 -4.84
C GLN A 67 4.30 -14.60 -4.91
N GLN A 68 3.97 -13.45 -4.32
CA GLN A 68 2.62 -12.88 -4.37
C GLN A 68 2.23 -12.49 -5.81
N ALA A 69 3.15 -11.91 -6.57
CA ALA A 69 2.98 -11.61 -7.98
C ALA A 69 2.61 -12.85 -8.82
N ASN A 70 3.32 -13.96 -8.60
CA ASN A 70 3.01 -15.23 -9.25
C ASN A 70 1.62 -15.77 -8.84
N GLN A 71 1.25 -15.67 -7.56
CA GLN A 71 -0.08 -16.07 -7.09
C GLN A 71 -1.20 -15.25 -7.75
N PHE A 72 -1.02 -13.93 -7.89
CA PHE A 72 -1.99 -13.09 -8.60
C PHE A 72 -2.12 -13.47 -10.08
N ARG A 73 -0.99 -13.66 -10.77
CA ARG A 73 -0.99 -14.12 -12.16
C ARG A 73 -1.73 -15.45 -12.29
N ASP A 74 -1.43 -16.41 -11.42
CA ASP A 74 -2.02 -17.75 -11.48
C ASP A 74 -3.53 -17.69 -11.20
N CYS A 75 -3.97 -16.88 -10.22
CA CYS A 75 -5.38 -16.62 -9.93
C CYS A 75 -6.13 -16.09 -11.17
N PHE A 76 -5.58 -15.06 -11.80
CA PHE A 76 -6.18 -14.40 -12.97
C PHE A 76 -5.89 -15.10 -14.30
N SER A 77 -5.11 -16.20 -14.31
CA SER A 77 -4.84 -16.98 -15.52
C SER A 77 -6.04 -17.84 -15.95
N THR A 78 -6.90 -18.21 -15.00
CA THR A 78 -8.11 -19.03 -15.20
C THR A 78 -9.21 -18.28 -15.94
N THR A 79 -10.15 -18.99 -16.59
CA THR A 79 -11.27 -18.34 -17.30
C THR A 79 -12.13 -17.48 -16.37
N ALA A 80 -12.47 -17.99 -15.19
CA ALA A 80 -13.23 -17.24 -14.20
C ALA A 80 -12.44 -16.02 -13.68
N GLY A 81 -11.16 -16.21 -13.38
CA GLY A 81 -10.27 -15.12 -12.98
C GLY A 81 -10.19 -14.02 -14.04
N ARG A 82 -10.00 -14.36 -15.31
CA ARG A 82 -9.99 -13.39 -16.42
C ARG A 82 -11.31 -12.62 -16.52
N ALA A 83 -12.45 -13.31 -16.40
CA ALA A 83 -13.75 -12.66 -16.42
C ALA A 83 -13.92 -11.68 -15.25
N THR A 84 -13.46 -12.05 -14.05
CA THR A 84 -13.45 -11.15 -12.89
C THR A 84 -12.53 -9.95 -13.11
N LEU A 85 -11.32 -10.16 -13.64
CA LEU A 85 -10.40 -9.07 -13.95
C LEU A 85 -11.01 -8.12 -14.98
N GLU A 86 -11.62 -8.66 -16.03
CA GLU A 86 -12.28 -7.85 -17.05
C GLU A 86 -13.41 -7.02 -16.45
N TYR A 87 -14.27 -7.61 -15.60
CA TYR A 87 -15.30 -6.87 -14.87
C TYR A 87 -14.71 -5.76 -13.98
N MET A 88 -13.59 -6.03 -13.29
CA MET A 88 -12.92 -5.01 -12.48
C MET A 88 -12.38 -3.87 -13.35
N LEU A 89 -11.86 -4.15 -14.55
CA LEU A 89 -11.40 -3.13 -15.50
C LEU A 89 -12.59 -2.32 -16.05
N ASP A 90 -13.65 -3.03 -16.42
CA ASP A 90 -15.07 -2.63 -16.53
C ASP A 90 -15.42 -1.43 -15.68
N GLU A 91 -15.58 -1.71 -14.39
CA GLU A 91 -16.15 -0.81 -13.39
C GLU A 91 -15.17 0.25 -12.86
N THR A 92 -13.90 0.19 -13.28
CA THR A 92 -12.86 1.11 -12.77
C THR A 92 -12.15 1.85 -13.90
N LEU A 93 -11.07 1.30 -14.44
CA LEU A 93 -10.18 1.98 -15.38
C LEU A 93 -10.84 2.37 -16.71
N ARG A 94 -11.95 1.71 -17.07
CA ARG A 94 -12.72 1.98 -18.29
C ARG A 94 -14.04 2.72 -18.01
N ALA A 95 -14.48 2.76 -16.76
CA ALA A 95 -15.70 3.45 -16.36
C ALA A 95 -15.46 4.94 -16.13
N GLU A 96 -16.49 5.74 -16.38
CA GLU A 96 -16.52 7.13 -15.91
C GLU A 96 -16.80 7.15 -14.40
N PRO A 97 -16.16 8.03 -13.62
CA PRO A 97 -16.34 8.08 -12.17
C PRO A 97 -17.76 8.44 -11.74
N PHE A 98 -18.48 9.18 -12.59
CA PHE A 98 -19.89 9.50 -12.44
C PHE A 98 -20.46 9.94 -13.80
N PRO A 99 -21.78 9.83 -14.01
CA PRO A 99 -22.43 10.26 -15.24
C PRO A 99 -22.31 11.78 -15.41
N LEU A 100 -21.80 12.26 -16.55
CA LEU A 100 -21.64 13.70 -16.81
C LEU A 100 -22.97 14.49 -16.83
N ASP A 101 -24.08 13.79 -17.04
CA ASP A 101 -25.44 14.32 -17.00
C ASP A 101 -26.03 14.40 -15.59
N ALA A 102 -25.38 13.79 -14.60
CA ALA A 102 -25.73 13.98 -13.21
C ALA A 102 -25.30 15.39 -12.80
N MET A 103 -26.25 16.33 -12.81
CA MET A 103 -26.07 17.71 -12.32
C MET A 103 -25.83 17.75 -10.80
N LEU A 104 -24.75 17.13 -10.34
CA LEU A 104 -24.36 17.01 -8.94
C LEU A 104 -23.64 18.27 -8.47
N SER A 105 -23.83 18.62 -7.20
CA SER A 105 -23.04 19.67 -6.58
C SER A 105 -21.60 19.19 -6.36
N ARG A 106 -20.66 20.12 -6.24
CA ARG A 106 -19.24 19.81 -6.01
C ARG A 106 -19.04 18.92 -4.77
N GLU A 107 -19.75 19.22 -3.68
CA GLU A 107 -19.69 18.47 -2.42
C GLU A 107 -20.14 17.00 -2.57
N GLN A 108 -20.96 16.70 -3.59
CA GLN A 108 -21.41 15.35 -3.90
C GLN A 108 -20.46 14.63 -4.87
N ILE A 109 -19.76 15.37 -5.73
CA ILE A 109 -18.83 14.83 -6.72
C ILE A 109 -17.50 14.40 -6.07
N GLU A 110 -16.97 15.22 -5.16
CA GLU A 110 -15.67 14.96 -4.52
C GLU A 110 -15.53 13.57 -3.87
N PRO A 111 -16.47 13.08 -3.04
CA PRO A 111 -16.35 11.74 -2.46
C PRO A 111 -16.45 10.62 -3.50
N LEU A 112 -17.24 10.80 -4.56
CA LEU A 112 -17.36 9.82 -5.65
C LEU A 112 -16.05 9.71 -6.44
N LEU A 113 -15.43 10.86 -6.73
CA LEU A 113 -14.11 10.90 -7.37
C LEU A 113 -13.04 10.22 -6.54
N LEU A 114 -13.01 10.49 -5.23
CA LEU A 114 -12.03 9.88 -4.33
C LEU A 114 -12.20 8.36 -4.26
N MET A 115 -13.45 7.90 -4.15
CA MET A 115 -13.77 6.47 -4.15
C MET A 115 -13.35 5.79 -5.46
N HIS A 116 -13.73 6.36 -6.60
CA HIS A 116 -13.36 5.82 -7.91
C HIS A 116 -11.83 5.80 -8.11
N TYR A 117 -11.13 6.84 -7.65
CA TYR A 117 -9.67 6.88 -7.67
C TYR A 117 -9.05 5.74 -6.84
N ALA A 118 -9.55 5.50 -5.62
CA ALA A 118 -9.08 4.40 -4.78
C ALA A 118 -9.30 3.03 -5.44
N GLN A 119 -10.48 2.82 -6.06
CA GLN A 119 -10.79 1.60 -6.82
C GLN A 119 -9.83 1.40 -8.00
N CYS A 120 -9.57 2.46 -8.77
CA CYS A 120 -8.61 2.44 -9.88
C CYS A 120 -7.19 2.08 -9.41
N GLN A 121 -6.75 2.64 -8.28
CA GLN A 121 -5.42 2.35 -7.73
C GLN A 121 -5.30 0.90 -7.27
N PHE A 122 -6.36 0.34 -6.67
CA PHE A 122 -6.40 -1.06 -6.30
C PHE A 122 -6.26 -1.98 -7.52
N VAL A 123 -7.02 -1.73 -8.59
CA VAL A 123 -6.93 -2.54 -9.82
C VAL A 123 -5.57 -2.37 -10.51
N ARG A 124 -5.00 -1.16 -10.54
CA ARG A 124 -3.63 -0.92 -11.04
C ARG A 124 -2.58 -1.69 -10.23
N ALA A 125 -2.73 -1.77 -8.91
CA ALA A 125 -1.82 -2.52 -8.06
C ALA A 125 -1.84 -4.02 -8.40
N ILE A 126 -3.02 -4.60 -8.67
CA ILE A 126 -3.16 -5.98 -9.13
C ILE A 126 -2.41 -6.19 -10.45
N LEU A 127 -2.66 -5.33 -11.45
CA LEU A 127 -1.99 -5.42 -12.74
C LEU A 127 -0.46 -5.28 -12.62
N SER A 128 -0.01 -4.38 -11.76
CA SER A 128 1.42 -4.15 -11.51
C SER A 128 2.07 -5.34 -10.82
N ALA A 129 1.39 -5.96 -9.84
CA ALA A 129 1.84 -7.19 -9.21
C ALA A 129 1.95 -8.33 -10.24
N MET A 130 0.95 -8.49 -11.11
CA MET A 130 1.00 -9.48 -12.18
C MET A 130 2.14 -9.24 -13.18
N ALA A 131 2.44 -7.98 -13.51
CA ALA A 131 3.54 -7.63 -14.41
C ALA A 131 4.93 -7.94 -13.82
N GLN A 132 5.04 -7.93 -12.48
CA GLN A 132 6.25 -8.32 -11.76
C GLN A 132 6.41 -9.85 -11.65
N ALA A 133 5.39 -10.64 -12.00
CA ALA A 133 5.46 -12.10 -11.95
C ALA A 133 6.59 -12.62 -12.86
N THR A 134 7.17 -13.77 -12.50
CA THR A 134 8.29 -14.31 -13.28
C THR A 134 7.75 -14.70 -14.66
N PRO A 135 8.36 -14.23 -15.77
CA PRO A 135 7.89 -14.58 -17.09
C PRO A 135 7.89 -16.10 -17.24
N VAL A 136 6.76 -16.67 -17.69
CA VAL A 136 6.72 -18.09 -18.05
C VAL A 136 7.61 -18.22 -19.29
N PRO A 137 8.62 -19.12 -19.30
CA PRO A 137 9.41 -19.34 -20.49
C PRO A 137 8.48 -19.72 -21.64
N ALA A 138 8.55 -18.99 -22.74
CA ALA A 138 7.61 -19.06 -23.86
C ALA A 138 7.71 -20.37 -24.68
N ASP A 139 8.32 -21.42 -24.13
CA ASP A 139 8.78 -22.56 -24.92
C ASP A 139 8.53 -23.88 -24.17
N ARG A 140 7.29 -24.38 -24.27
CA ARG A 140 6.91 -25.80 -24.33
C ARG A 140 5.48 -25.91 -24.90
N GLY A 141 5.34 -26.06 -26.22
CA GLY A 141 4.08 -26.56 -26.78
C GLY A 141 3.58 -25.97 -28.10
N GLN A 142 4.46 -25.50 -28.99
CA GLN A 142 4.16 -25.55 -30.42
C GLN A 142 5.00 -26.69 -31.02
N ASP A 143 4.54 -27.92 -30.79
CA ASP A 143 4.87 -29.12 -31.56
C ASP A 143 4.06 -30.29 -30.98
N ALA A 144 2.81 -30.43 -31.45
CA ALA A 144 2.03 -31.67 -31.53
C ALA A 144 0.77 -31.44 -32.36
#